data_AF-A0A3R7DJY9-F1
#
_entry.id   AF-A0A3R7DJY9-F1
#
_cell.length_a   1.000
_cell.length_b   1.000
_cell.length_c   1.000
_cell.angle_alpha   90.00
_cell.angle_beta   90.00
_cell.angle_gamma   90.00
#
_symmetry.space_group_name_H-M   'P 1'
#
loop_
_entity.id
_entity.type
_entity.pdbx_description
1 polymer ?
#
loop_
_entity_poly.entity_id
_entity_poly.type
_entity_poly.pdbx_seq_one_letter_code
_entity_poly.pdbx_strand_id
1 'polypeptide(L)'
;MKPKIKEMIYSQLKEAQEKYGGYTGKDIATISRKISRQPKTVRRQIEKLREEYASFSNFTYIGKRYIDLTLDEITFLQYRLQGNCLMLKSLLLEKLNKRRIDKGNSRIPPSTFYKFLGNLMNGMGIDENDPYRWLKTKGMSVTEQYSIENARASIQTPFSFRDLKNISIADLEGVNERLKECKRWLEENYTRLETSSLTMTKSKRESIN
;
A
#
# COMPACT_ATOMS: atom_id res chain seq x y z
N MET A 1 -24.65 -0.63 39.62
CA MET A 1 -24.30 0.25 38.47
C MET A 1 -25.58 0.87 37.94
N LYS A 2 -25.60 2.14 37.50
CA LYS A 2 -26.83 2.76 36.95
C LYS A 2 -27.31 1.96 35.73
N PRO A 3 -28.61 1.60 35.60
CA PRO A 3 -29.14 0.76 34.52
C PRO A 3 -28.75 1.26 33.12
N LYS A 4 -28.84 2.57 32.89
CA LYS A 4 -28.47 3.25 31.65
C LYS A 4 -27.02 3.05 31.22
N ILE A 5 -26.09 2.94 32.18
CA ILE A 5 -24.67 2.68 31.89
C ILE A 5 -24.49 1.24 31.40
N LYS A 6 -25.21 0.28 32.02
CA LYS A 6 -25.18 -1.14 31.63
C LYS A 6 -25.62 -1.33 30.19
N GLU A 7 -26.77 -0.74 29.84
CA GLU A 7 -27.36 -0.83 28.51
C GLU A 7 -26.45 -0.21 27.45
N MET A 8 -25.81 0.93 27.77
CA MET A 8 -24.89 1.57 26.82
C MET A 8 -23.63 0.75 26.60
N ILE A 9 -23.06 0.14 27.64
CA ILE A 9 -21.92 -0.79 27.50
C ILE A 9 -22.37 -1.98 26.63
N TYR A 10 -23.52 -2.57 26.92
CA TYR A 10 -24.06 -3.71 26.18
C TYR A 10 -24.21 -3.38 24.68
N SER A 11 -24.88 -2.28 24.34
CA SER A 11 -25.12 -1.86 22.96
C SER A 11 -23.81 -1.68 22.18
N GLN A 12 -22.80 -1.05 22.79
CA GLN A 12 -21.50 -0.84 22.15
C GLN A 12 -20.71 -2.15 21.95
N LEU A 13 -20.76 -3.05 22.94
CA LEU A 13 -20.11 -4.36 22.80
C LEU A 13 -20.82 -5.24 21.78
N LYS A 14 -22.15 -5.18 21.71
CA LYS A 14 -22.96 -5.89 20.71
C LYS A 14 -22.62 -5.43 19.30
N GLU A 15 -22.57 -4.13 19.06
CA GLU A 15 -22.16 -3.58 17.76
C GLU A 15 -20.75 -4.05 17.37
N ALA A 16 -19.81 -4.05 18.31
CA ALA A 16 -18.45 -4.52 18.06
C ALA A 16 -18.38 -6.03 17.77
N GLN A 17 -19.18 -6.82 18.50
CA GLN A 17 -19.26 -8.28 18.31
C GLN A 17 -19.85 -8.63 16.94
N GLU A 18 -20.97 -8.01 16.56
CA GLU A 18 -21.65 -8.26 15.29
C GLU A 18 -20.80 -7.82 14.09
N LYS A 19 -20.11 -6.68 14.21
CA LYS A 19 -19.38 -6.09 13.08
C LYS A 19 -17.96 -6.62 12.92
N TYR A 20 -17.30 -7.01 14.01
CA TYR A 20 -15.87 -7.34 14.01
C TYR A 20 -15.53 -8.65 14.74
N GLY A 21 -16.51 -9.41 15.22
CA GLY A 21 -16.30 -10.64 16.00
C GLY A 21 -15.81 -10.41 17.43
N GLY A 22 -15.72 -9.15 17.87
CA GLY A 22 -15.34 -8.80 19.24
C GLY A 22 -14.89 -7.36 19.42
N TYR A 23 -14.60 -7.00 20.68
CA TYR A 23 -14.23 -5.64 21.08
C TYR A 23 -12.73 -5.50 21.38
N THR A 24 -12.23 -4.27 21.30
CA THR A 24 -10.80 -3.93 21.47
C THR A 24 -10.58 -2.83 22.50
N GLY A 25 -9.31 -2.54 22.81
CA GLY A 25 -8.95 -1.40 23.65
C GLY A 25 -9.47 -0.05 23.14
N LYS A 26 -9.64 0.11 21.81
CA LYS A 26 -10.25 1.32 21.22
C LYS A 26 -11.74 1.45 21.55
N ASP A 27 -12.45 0.34 21.63
CA ASP A 27 -13.88 0.33 21.99
C ASP A 27 -14.04 0.66 23.47
N ILE A 28 -13.17 0.11 24.33
CA ILE A 28 -13.10 0.45 25.75
C ILE A 28 -12.83 1.95 25.93
N ALA A 29 -11.88 2.53 25.19
CA ALA A 29 -11.58 3.96 25.24
C ALA A 29 -12.77 4.82 24.75
N THR A 30 -13.57 4.32 23.82
CA THR A 30 -14.77 5.01 23.32
C THR A 30 -15.91 4.97 24.34
N ILE A 31 -16.17 3.81 24.94
CA ILE A 31 -17.13 3.64 26.04
C ILE A 31 -16.73 4.52 27.23
N SER A 32 -15.45 4.51 27.60
CA SER A 32 -14.85 5.33 28.66
C SER A 32 -15.18 6.81 28.51
N ARG A 33 -14.99 7.38 27.31
CA ARG A 33 -15.35 8.76 27.01
C ARG A 33 -16.86 9.03 27.16
N LYS A 34 -17.71 8.10 26.70
CA LYS A 34 -19.17 8.24 26.78
C LYS A 34 -19.72 8.19 28.21
N ILE A 35 -19.11 7.40 29.09
CA ILE A 35 -19.53 7.28 30.51
C ILE A 35 -18.73 8.16 31.47
N SER A 36 -17.79 8.97 30.96
CA SER A 36 -16.85 9.78 31.76
C SER A 36 -16.14 8.97 32.84
N ARG A 37 -15.61 7.80 32.51
CA ARG A 37 -14.81 6.95 33.42
C ARG A 37 -13.48 6.59 32.82
N GLN A 38 -12.50 6.29 33.67
CA GLN A 38 -11.19 5.82 33.22
C GLN A 38 -11.30 4.49 32.45
N PRO A 39 -10.54 4.27 31.35
CA PRO A 39 -10.58 3.03 30.57
C PRO A 39 -10.32 1.78 31.41
N LYS A 40 -9.41 1.86 32.40
CA LYS A 40 -9.12 0.78 33.35
C LYS A 40 -10.36 0.37 34.15
N THR A 41 -11.17 1.35 34.56
CA THR A 41 -12.43 1.11 35.27
C THR A 41 -13.47 0.47 34.36
N VAL A 42 -13.59 0.94 33.11
CA VAL A 42 -14.51 0.37 32.13
C VAL A 42 -14.16 -1.09 31.84
N ARG A 43 -12.87 -1.40 31.69
CA ARG A 43 -12.42 -2.78 31.51
C ARG A 43 -12.85 -3.70 32.65
N ARG A 44 -12.56 -3.30 33.90
CA ARG A 44 -13.00 -4.06 35.10
C ARG A 44 -14.52 -4.21 35.18
N GLN A 45 -15.26 -3.19 34.76
CA GLN A 45 -16.72 -3.25 34.71
C GLN A 45 -17.24 -4.25 33.68
N ILE A 46 -16.62 -4.31 32.50
CA ILE A 46 -16.96 -5.29 31.47
C ILE A 46 -16.66 -6.70 31.99
N GLU A 47 -15.48 -6.92 32.60
CA GLU A 47 -15.11 -8.22 33.21
C GLU A 47 -16.15 -8.66 34.25
N LYS A 48 -16.48 -7.77 35.19
CA LYS A 48 -17.53 -8.02 36.19
C LYS A 48 -18.91 -8.30 35.58
N LEU A 49 -19.29 -7.58 34.53
CA LEU A 49 -20.56 -7.80 33.84
C LEU A 49 -20.63 -9.16 33.13
N ARG A 50 -19.50 -9.65 32.61
CA ARG A 50 -19.41 -10.98 31.97
C ARG A 50 -19.58 -12.10 32.99
N GLU A 51 -19.12 -11.90 34.22
CA GLU A 51 -19.30 -12.84 35.33
C GLU A 51 -20.75 -12.81 35.87
N GLU A 52 -21.33 -11.62 36.02
CA GLU A 52 -22.65 -11.45 36.66
C GLU A 52 -23.83 -11.69 35.72
N TYR A 53 -23.69 -11.50 34.40
CA TYR A 53 -24.80 -11.53 33.45
C TYR A 53 -24.51 -12.41 32.25
N ALA A 54 -25.31 -13.46 32.06
CA ALA A 54 -25.23 -14.36 30.92
C ALA A 54 -25.27 -13.63 29.56
N SER A 55 -25.99 -12.50 29.47
CA SER A 55 -26.06 -11.70 28.24
C SER A 55 -24.71 -11.12 27.80
N PHE A 56 -23.76 -10.94 28.72
CA PHE A 56 -22.42 -10.41 28.43
C PHE A 56 -21.39 -11.51 28.15
N SER A 57 -21.68 -12.77 28.48
CA SER A 57 -20.73 -13.90 28.38
C SER A 57 -20.11 -14.05 26.99
N ASN A 58 -20.92 -13.84 25.94
CA ASN A 58 -20.55 -14.00 24.53
C ASN A 58 -19.67 -12.87 23.96
N PHE A 59 -19.45 -11.78 24.70
CA PHE A 59 -18.57 -10.72 24.21
C PHE A 59 -17.10 -11.09 24.38
N THR A 60 -16.36 -11.05 23.27
CA THR A 60 -14.95 -11.48 23.23
C THR A 60 -14.02 -10.29 23.06
N TYR A 61 -12.97 -10.21 23.89
CA TYR A 61 -11.89 -9.24 23.71
C TYR A 61 -10.87 -9.78 22.71
N ILE A 62 -10.78 -9.16 21.54
CA ILE A 62 -9.91 -9.63 20.45
C ILE A 62 -8.54 -8.93 20.41
N GLY A 63 -8.27 -8.03 21.35
CA GLY A 63 -7.02 -7.26 21.45
C GLY A 63 -6.89 -6.18 20.37
N LYS A 64 -6.86 -6.57 19.10
CA LYS A 64 -6.72 -5.70 17.94
C LYS A 64 -7.61 -6.20 16.81
N ARG A 65 -8.33 -5.28 16.16
CA ARG A 65 -9.09 -5.62 14.94
C ARG A 65 -8.12 -6.03 13.85
N TYR A 66 -8.41 -7.16 13.22
CA TYR A 66 -7.72 -7.55 12.00
C TYR A 66 -8.00 -6.51 10.92
N ILE A 67 -7.00 -6.26 10.08
CA ILE A 67 -7.19 -5.39 8.92
C ILE A 67 -8.01 -6.22 7.94
N ASP A 68 -9.19 -5.73 7.59
CA ASP A 68 -10.14 -6.40 6.68
C ASP A 68 -9.62 -6.37 5.24
N LEU A 69 -8.50 -7.03 4.99
CA LEU A 69 -7.92 -7.26 3.67
C LEU A 69 -8.08 -8.75 3.36
N THR A 70 -8.78 -9.01 2.27
CA THR A 70 -8.90 -10.35 1.70
C THR A 70 -7.58 -10.79 1.06
N LEU A 71 -7.38 -12.10 0.90
CA LEU A 71 -6.18 -12.65 0.27
C LEU A 71 -5.97 -12.08 -1.15
N ASP A 72 -7.04 -11.94 -1.93
CA ASP A 72 -7.02 -11.34 -3.29
C ASP A 72 -6.47 -9.90 -3.28
N GLU A 73 -6.84 -9.11 -2.26
CA GLU A 73 -6.33 -7.75 -2.12
C GLU A 73 -4.86 -7.72 -1.73
N ILE A 74 -4.42 -8.66 -0.88
CA ILE A 74 -3.00 -8.80 -0.53
C ILE A 74 -2.19 -9.18 -1.77
N THR A 75 -2.65 -10.17 -2.54
CA THR A 75 -2.02 -10.59 -3.80
C THR A 75 -1.98 -9.44 -4.81
N PHE A 76 -3.05 -8.66 -4.93
CA PHE A 76 -3.06 -7.47 -5.78
C PHE A 76 -1.99 -6.46 -5.37
N LEU A 77 -1.85 -6.20 -4.07
CA LEU A 77 -0.83 -5.26 -3.56
C LEU A 77 0.58 -5.79 -3.81
N GLN A 78 0.84 -7.07 -3.55
CA GLN A 78 2.13 -7.71 -3.82
C GLN A 78 2.49 -7.61 -5.30
N TYR A 79 1.57 -7.95 -6.20
CA TYR A 79 1.77 -7.85 -7.64
C TYR A 79 2.12 -6.42 -8.09
N ARG A 80 1.41 -5.41 -7.54
CA ARG A 80 1.69 -4.00 -7.84
C ARG A 80 3.07 -3.57 -7.34
N LEU A 81 3.45 -3.97 -6.13
CA LEU A 81 4.75 -3.64 -5.54
C LEU A 81 5.91 -4.33 -6.28
N GLN A 82 5.75 -5.58 -6.70
CA GLN A 82 6.75 -6.27 -7.54
C GLN A 82 6.90 -5.60 -8.92
N GLY A 83 5.78 -5.14 -9.50
CA GLY A 83 5.78 -4.40 -10.75
C GLY A 83 6.52 -3.06 -10.63
N ASN A 84 6.15 -2.25 -9.64
CA ASN A 84 6.73 -0.94 -9.38
C ASN A 84 6.65 -0.58 -7.88
N CYS A 85 7.72 -0.89 -7.14
CA CYS A 85 7.82 -0.58 -5.71
C CYS A 85 7.99 0.93 -5.41
N LEU A 86 8.21 1.76 -6.44
CA LEU A 86 8.33 3.22 -6.32
C LEU A 86 6.99 3.94 -6.55
N MET A 87 5.92 3.20 -6.84
CA MET A 87 4.63 3.81 -7.13
C MET A 87 4.10 4.63 -5.96
N LEU A 88 3.38 5.72 -6.28
CA LEU A 88 2.77 6.56 -5.26
C LEU A 88 1.73 5.73 -4.47
N LYS A 89 1.95 5.59 -3.17
CA LYS A 89 1.12 4.74 -2.30
C LYS A 89 -0.34 5.20 -2.24
N SER A 90 -0.60 6.50 -2.36
CA SER A 90 -1.97 7.03 -2.41
C SER A 90 -2.74 6.53 -3.64
N LEU A 91 -2.08 6.42 -4.80
CA LEU A 91 -2.69 5.84 -6.01
C LEU A 91 -2.96 4.34 -5.84
N LEU A 92 -2.10 3.63 -5.10
CA LEU A 92 -2.33 2.22 -4.79
C LEU A 92 -3.56 2.04 -3.90
N LEU A 93 -3.71 2.89 -2.87
CA LEU A 93 -4.91 2.94 -2.02
C LEU A 93 -6.17 3.26 -2.82
N GLU A 94 -6.10 4.26 -3.70
CA GLU A 94 -7.24 4.65 -4.54
C GLU A 94 -7.70 3.47 -5.42
N LYS A 95 -6.77 2.80 -6.10
CA LYS A 95 -7.06 1.63 -6.94
C LYS A 95 -7.66 0.48 -6.13
N LEU A 96 -7.13 0.22 -4.93
CA LEU A 96 -7.64 -0.80 -4.03
C LEU A 96 -9.07 -0.47 -3.57
N ASN A 97 -9.31 0.76 -3.12
CA ASN A 97 -10.63 1.19 -2.66
C ASN A 97 -11.65 1.21 -3.79
N LYS A 98 -11.26 1.56 -5.02
CA LYS A 98 -12.13 1.44 -6.19
C LYS A 98 -12.59 0.00 -6.39
N ARG A 99 -11.66 -0.97 -6.39
CA ARG A 99 -11.97 -2.40 -6.48
C ARG A 99 -12.88 -2.89 -5.36
N ARG A 100 -12.71 -2.38 -4.13
CA ARG A 100 -13.59 -2.72 -3.01
C ARG A 100 -15.01 -2.24 -3.23
N ILE A 101 -15.17 -0.98 -3.64
CA ILE A 101 -16.48 -0.40 -3.92
C ILE A 101 -17.18 -1.17 -5.04
N ASP A 102 -16.47 -1.52 -6.11
CA ASP A 102 -17.02 -2.30 -7.24
C ASP A 102 -17.51 -3.69 -6.79
N LYS A 103 -16.94 -4.25 -5.72
CA LYS A 103 -17.35 -5.52 -5.10
C LYS A 103 -18.35 -5.36 -3.95
N GLY A 104 -18.86 -4.15 -3.69
CA GLY A 104 -19.79 -3.86 -2.58
C GLY A 104 -19.14 -3.79 -1.19
N ASN A 105 -17.81 -3.75 -1.11
CA ASN A 105 -17.06 -3.68 0.14
C ASN A 105 -16.80 -2.24 0.60
N SER A 106 -16.69 -2.05 1.91
CA SER A 106 -16.32 -0.76 2.52
C SER A 106 -14.89 -0.35 2.20
N ARG A 107 -14.63 0.96 2.06
CA ARG A 107 -13.29 1.51 1.85
C ARG A 107 -12.34 1.22 3.03
N ILE A 108 -11.07 1.03 2.72
CA ILE A 108 -10.00 0.95 3.71
C ILE A 108 -9.56 2.37 4.09
N PRO A 109 -9.51 2.69 5.39
CA PRO A 109 -8.97 3.96 5.88
C PRO A 109 -7.48 4.12 5.54
N PRO A 110 -7.00 5.34 5.18
CA PRO A 110 -5.60 5.56 4.83
C PRO A 110 -4.61 5.11 5.91
N SER A 111 -4.89 5.39 7.18
CA SER A 111 -4.02 5.01 8.30
C SER A 111 -3.86 3.49 8.43
N THR A 112 -4.94 2.75 8.23
CA THR A 112 -4.94 1.29 8.21
C THR A 112 -4.14 0.77 7.02
N PHE A 113 -4.38 1.35 5.83
CA PHE A 113 -3.68 0.97 4.61
C PHE A 113 -2.17 1.18 4.71
N TYR A 114 -1.71 2.38 5.10
CA TYR A 114 -0.27 2.67 5.15
C TYR A 114 0.47 1.80 6.17
N LYS A 115 -0.18 1.52 7.31
CA LYS A 115 0.38 0.59 8.31
C LYS A 115 0.49 -0.83 7.76
N PHE A 116 -0.53 -1.31 7.07
CA PHE A 116 -0.48 -2.62 6.42
C PHE A 116 0.58 -2.67 5.33
N LEU A 117 0.60 -1.67 4.45
CA LEU A 117 1.51 -1.61 3.31
C LEU A 117 2.97 -1.58 3.75
N GLY A 118 3.30 -0.83 4.80
CA GLY A 118 4.65 -0.84 5.37
C GLY A 118 5.08 -2.22 5.87
N ASN A 119 4.20 -2.92 6.58
CA ASN A 119 4.47 -4.30 7.01
C ASN A 119 4.61 -5.26 5.83
N LEU A 120 3.78 -5.10 4.80
CA LEU A 120 3.85 -5.91 3.59
C LEU A 120 5.17 -5.69 2.84
N MET A 121 5.56 -4.43 2.64
CA MET A 121 6.82 -4.05 2.00
C MET A 121 8.02 -4.64 2.74
N ASN A 122 8.04 -4.52 4.08
CA ASN A 122 9.08 -5.13 4.91
C ASN A 122 9.12 -6.66 4.76
N GLY A 123 7.96 -7.33 4.75
CA GLY A 123 7.88 -8.77 4.52
C GLY A 123 8.33 -9.19 3.11
N MET A 124 8.29 -8.28 2.15
CA MET A 124 8.81 -8.47 0.79
C MET A 124 10.29 -8.07 0.63
N GLY A 125 10.95 -7.61 1.70
CA GLY A 125 12.33 -7.11 1.64
C GLY A 125 12.48 -5.75 0.94
N ILE A 126 11.39 -4.99 0.80
CA ILE A 126 11.40 -3.65 0.20
C ILE A 126 11.64 -2.62 1.30
N ASP A 127 12.89 -2.20 1.48
CA ASP A 127 13.25 -1.08 2.36
C ASP A 127 13.01 0.26 1.63
N GLU A 128 12.24 1.15 2.25
CA GLU A 128 11.93 2.47 1.69
C GLU A 128 13.09 3.46 1.75
N ASN A 129 14.04 3.24 2.67
CA ASN A 129 15.24 4.07 2.79
C ASN A 129 16.33 3.63 1.82
N ASP A 130 16.20 2.43 1.24
CA ASP A 130 17.13 1.92 0.26
C ASP A 130 16.89 2.61 -1.10
N PRO A 131 17.88 3.38 -1.61
CA PRO A 131 17.75 4.04 -2.90
C PRO A 131 17.75 3.05 -4.07
N TYR A 132 18.26 1.83 -3.85
CA TYR A 132 18.35 0.77 -4.85
C TYR A 132 17.18 -0.23 -4.80
N ARG A 133 16.18 0.00 -3.94
CA ARG A 133 15.06 -0.94 -3.71
C ARG A 133 14.37 -1.43 -4.98
N TRP A 134 14.28 -0.59 -6.01
CA TRP A 134 13.68 -0.97 -7.29
C TRP A 134 14.52 -2.01 -8.03
N LEU A 135 15.84 -1.81 -8.10
CA LEU A 135 16.76 -2.77 -8.72
C LEU A 135 16.73 -4.10 -7.99
N LYS A 136 16.76 -4.07 -6.65
CA LYS A 136 16.68 -5.27 -5.81
C LYS A 136 15.36 -6.02 -6.02
N THR A 137 14.24 -5.31 -6.13
CA THR A 137 12.92 -5.91 -6.43
C THR A 137 12.89 -6.61 -7.80
N LYS A 138 13.77 -6.21 -8.73
CA LYS A 138 13.96 -6.87 -10.03
C LYS A 138 15.02 -7.98 -10.03
N GLY A 139 15.61 -8.29 -8.87
CA GLY A 139 16.67 -9.29 -8.76
C GLY A 139 18.02 -8.82 -9.30
N MET A 140 18.21 -7.52 -9.49
CA MET A 140 19.48 -6.96 -9.96
C MET A 140 20.43 -6.75 -8.77
N SER A 141 21.66 -7.27 -8.88
CA SER A 141 22.74 -6.97 -7.96
C SER A 141 23.31 -5.59 -8.27
N VAL A 142 23.43 -4.75 -7.24
CA VAL A 142 24.03 -3.43 -7.35
C VAL A 142 25.49 -3.57 -6.96
N THR A 143 26.40 -3.30 -7.89
CA THR A 143 27.84 -3.28 -7.59
C THR A 143 28.21 -1.96 -6.90
N GLU A 144 29.35 -1.94 -6.20
CA GLU A 144 29.85 -0.72 -5.56
C GLU A 144 30.13 0.42 -6.56
N GLN A 145 30.33 0.09 -7.85
CA GLN A 145 30.54 1.09 -8.89
C GLN A 145 29.25 1.75 -9.40
N TYR A 146 28.07 1.19 -9.10
CA TYR A 146 26.80 1.75 -9.57
C TYR A 146 26.36 2.91 -8.67
N SER A 147 26.24 4.12 -9.25
CA SER A 147 25.69 5.29 -8.59
C SER A 147 24.40 5.74 -9.27
N ILE A 148 23.35 5.96 -8.47
CA ILE A 148 22.08 6.50 -8.94
C ILE A 148 22.24 7.95 -9.41
N GLU A 149 23.12 8.72 -8.77
CA GLU A 149 23.46 10.08 -9.15
C GLU A 149 24.08 10.11 -10.54
N ASN A 150 25.03 9.20 -10.81
CA ASN A 150 25.65 9.05 -12.13
C ASN A 150 24.61 8.62 -13.17
N ALA A 151 23.76 7.63 -12.86
CA ALA A 151 22.70 7.21 -13.76
C ALA A 151 21.71 8.36 -14.07
N ARG A 152 21.35 9.16 -13.06
CA ARG A 152 20.50 10.35 -13.24
C ARG A 152 21.20 11.43 -14.06
N ALA A 153 22.48 11.67 -13.82
CA ALA A 153 23.26 12.63 -14.59
C ALA A 153 23.35 12.22 -16.06
N SER A 154 23.64 10.94 -16.34
CA SER A 154 23.68 10.40 -17.70
C SER A 154 22.36 10.48 -18.44
N ILE A 155 21.22 10.50 -17.73
CA ILE A 155 19.90 10.77 -18.32
C ILE A 155 19.66 12.28 -18.45
N GLN A 156 20.04 13.11 -17.48
CA GLN A 156 19.83 14.55 -17.57
C GLN A 156 20.61 15.21 -18.72
N THR A 157 21.80 14.70 -19.05
CA THR A 157 22.65 15.27 -20.10
C THR A 157 21.99 15.23 -21.50
N PRO A 158 21.46 14.08 -21.99
CA PRO A 158 20.72 14.03 -23.25
C PRO A 158 19.27 14.54 -23.16
N PHE A 159 18.60 14.47 -22.00
CA PHE A 159 17.18 14.83 -21.84
C PHE A 159 16.94 16.22 -21.21
N SER A 160 17.93 17.13 -21.23
CA SER A 160 17.70 18.50 -20.77
C SER A 160 16.80 19.26 -21.76
N PHE A 161 15.52 19.37 -21.42
CA PHE A 161 14.52 20.12 -22.18
C PHE A 161 14.63 21.65 -22.00
N ARG A 162 15.79 22.15 -21.56
CA ARG A 162 16.02 23.58 -21.32
C ARG A 162 15.85 24.42 -22.59
N ASP A 163 16.07 23.82 -23.76
CA ASP A 163 15.96 24.47 -25.06
C ASP A 163 14.58 24.31 -25.72
N LEU A 164 13.63 23.57 -25.12
CA LEU A 164 12.26 23.44 -25.64
C LEU A 164 11.37 24.67 -25.38
N LYS A 165 11.94 25.82 -25.02
CA LYS A 165 11.18 27.03 -24.69
C LYS A 165 10.42 27.66 -25.86
N ASN A 166 10.59 27.18 -27.09
CA ASN A 166 9.85 27.67 -28.25
C ASN A 166 8.83 26.61 -28.73
N ILE A 167 7.69 26.54 -28.05
CA ILE A 167 6.59 25.60 -28.31
C ILE A 167 5.93 25.79 -29.70
N SER A 168 6.31 26.79 -30.51
CA SER A 168 5.79 26.95 -31.87
C SER A 168 6.51 26.15 -32.96
N ILE A 169 7.71 25.60 -32.70
CA ILE A 169 8.48 24.80 -33.67
C ILE A 169 9.23 23.73 -32.88
N ALA A 170 8.59 22.58 -32.62
CA ALA A 170 9.32 21.45 -32.06
C ALA A 170 10.29 20.93 -33.12
N ASP A 171 11.60 21.09 -32.90
CA ASP A 171 12.66 20.52 -33.72
C ASP A 171 12.70 18.99 -33.51
N LEU A 172 11.80 18.30 -34.22
CA LEU A 172 11.67 16.85 -34.19
C LEU A 172 12.93 16.14 -34.68
N GLU A 173 13.74 16.81 -35.50
CA GLU A 173 14.98 16.28 -36.06
C GLU A 173 16.09 16.30 -35.01
N GLY A 174 16.23 17.41 -34.28
CA GLY A 174 17.13 17.51 -33.13
C GLY A 174 16.79 16.52 -32.00
N VAL A 175 15.50 16.23 -31.78
CA VAL A 175 15.08 15.17 -30.84
C VAL A 175 15.48 13.78 -31.34
N ASN A 176 15.32 13.51 -32.64
CA ASN A 176 15.67 12.22 -33.24
C ASN A 176 17.18 11.95 -33.19
N GLU A 177 18.00 12.96 -33.50
CA GLU A 177 19.47 12.88 -33.40
C GLU A 177 19.92 12.55 -31.97
N ARG A 178 19.39 13.24 -30.96
CA ARG A 178 19.73 12.99 -29.54
C ARG A 178 19.30 11.58 -29.09
N LEU A 179 18.17 11.07 -29.59
CA LEU A 179 17.73 9.70 -29.31
C LEU A 179 18.68 8.65 -29.92
N LYS A 180 19.19 8.86 -31.14
CA LYS A 180 20.19 7.97 -31.76
C LYS A 180 21.50 7.98 -30.98
N GLU A 181 21.95 9.15 -30.55
CA GLU A 181 23.19 9.27 -29.77
C GLU A 181 23.08 8.58 -28.41
N CYS A 182 21.93 8.71 -27.75
CA CYS A 182 21.63 7.99 -26.51
C CYS A 182 21.63 6.48 -26.71
N LYS A 183 21.02 5.98 -27.80
CA LYS A 183 21.03 4.54 -28.13
C LYS A 183 22.46 4.03 -28.29
N ARG A 184 23.30 4.77 -29.03
CA ARG A 184 24.72 4.45 -29.24
C ARG A 184 25.49 4.39 -27.92
N TRP A 185 25.33 5.40 -27.08
CA TRP A 185 26.00 5.45 -25.77
C TRP A 185 25.56 4.29 -24.87
N LEU A 186 24.29 3.91 -24.88
CA LEU A 186 23.78 2.74 -24.16
C LEU A 186 24.38 1.44 -24.69
N GLU A 187 24.47 1.27 -26.01
CA GLU A 187 25.08 0.09 -26.64
C GLU A 187 26.58 -0.03 -26.32
N GLU A 188 27.31 1.10 -26.32
CA GLU A 188 28.73 1.16 -26.00
C GLU A 188 29.03 0.88 -24.51
N ASN A 189 28.20 1.40 -23.59
CA ASN A 189 28.46 1.32 -22.15
C ASN A 189 27.76 0.15 -21.45
N TYR A 190 26.75 -0.46 -22.07
CA TYR A 190 25.99 -1.59 -21.53
C TYR A 190 25.96 -2.75 -22.53
N THR A 191 27.14 -3.27 -22.88
CA THR A 191 27.32 -4.33 -23.89
C THR A 191 26.86 -5.74 -23.45
N ARG A 192 26.09 -5.88 -22.36
CA ARG A 192 25.48 -7.16 -21.92
C ARG A 192 24.21 -6.94 -21.09
N LEU A 193 23.22 -6.28 -21.65
CA LEU A 193 21.84 -6.60 -21.28
C LEU A 193 21.26 -7.37 -22.46
N GLU A 194 21.30 -8.71 -22.36
CA GLU A 194 20.49 -9.54 -23.25
C GLU A 194 19.07 -8.98 -23.24
N THR A 195 18.62 -8.54 -24.40
CA THR A 195 17.32 -7.94 -24.68
C THR A 195 16.21 -9.00 -24.65
N SER A 196 16.27 -9.92 -23.68
CA SER A 196 15.35 -11.05 -23.55
C SER A 196 14.04 -10.68 -22.84
N SER A 197 13.81 -9.41 -22.47
CA SER A 197 12.60 -9.01 -21.72
C SER A 197 11.85 -7.77 -22.22
N LEU A 198 12.23 -7.19 -23.37
CA LEU A 198 11.49 -6.08 -23.99
C LEU A 198 10.54 -6.48 -25.12
N THR A 199 10.43 -7.77 -25.46
CA THR A 199 9.29 -8.29 -26.24
C THR A 199 8.06 -8.45 -25.34
N MET A 200 7.51 -7.32 -24.91
CA MET A 200 6.10 -7.27 -24.51
C MET A 200 5.25 -7.58 -25.75
N THR A 201 4.61 -8.75 -25.72
CA THR A 201 3.22 -8.92 -26.15
C THR A 201 2.83 -8.29 -27.49
N LYS A 202 3.18 -8.96 -28.60
CA LYS A 202 2.53 -8.77 -29.90
C LYS A 202 1.97 -10.07 -30.49
N SER A 203 1.64 -11.06 -29.65
CA SER A 203 1.15 -12.38 -30.10
C SER A 203 -0.13 -12.85 -29.38
N LYS A 204 -1.14 -11.98 -29.24
CA LYS A 204 -2.50 -12.47 -28.89
C LYS A 204 -3.65 -11.53 -29.27
N ARG A 205 -3.60 -10.92 -30.47
CA ARG A 205 -4.75 -10.20 -31.04
C ARG A 205 -5.06 -10.51 -32.52
N GLU A 206 -4.36 -11.47 -33.15
CA GLU A 206 -4.68 -11.91 -34.50
C GLU A 206 -4.90 -13.42 -34.52
N SER A 207 -6.00 -13.87 -33.91
CA SER A 207 -6.59 -15.22 -34.10
C SER A 207 -8.01 -15.27 -33.53
N ILE A 208 -8.87 -14.28 -33.84
CA ILE A 208 -10.32 -14.44 -33.83
C ILE A 208 -10.85 -13.60 -35.00
N ASN A 209 -10.90 -14.22 -36.17
CA ASN A 209 -11.92 -14.08 -37.20
C ASN A 209 -11.81 -15.30 -38.11
#